data_AF-A0A2N1QTT0-F1
#
_entry.id   AF-A0A2N1QTT0-F1
#
_cell.length_a   1.000
_cell.length_b   1.000
_cell.length_c   1.000
_cell.angle_alpha   90.00
_cell.angle_beta   90.00
_cell.angle_gamma   90.00
#
_symmetry.space_group_name_H-M   'P 1'
#
loop_
_entity.id
_entity.type
_entity.pdbx_description
1 polymer ?
#
loop_
_entity_poly.entity_id
_entity_poly.type
_entity_poly.pdbx_seq_one_letter_code
_entity_poly.pdbx_strand_id
1 'polypeptide(L)' 'MKYTYPDRAEGDTINKKEIVKILKKAGWIETDLGNGSHIVFIHPVTKGRTVVPSNKGKDIPKGTLAAIRRQTGIDEIR' A
#
# COMPACT_ATOMS: atom_id res chain seq x y z
N MET A 1 3.28 -5.28 24.96
CA MET A 1 3.66 -4.78 23.61
C MET A 1 3.93 -5.97 22.70
N LYS A 2 2.90 -6.50 22.03
CA LYS A 2 3.04 -7.59 21.06
C LYS A 2 2.08 -7.32 19.90
N TYR A 3 2.63 -7.08 18.71
CA TYR A 3 1.95 -7.41 17.48
C TYR A 3 2.91 -8.26 16.65
N THR A 4 3.26 -9.40 17.23
CA THR A 4 3.88 -10.52 16.52
C THR A 4 2.81 -11.12 15.63
N TYR A 5 2.99 -11.09 14.31
CA TYR A 5 2.24 -11.93 13.40
C TYR A 5 3.10 -13.17 13.14
N PRO A 6 2.73 -14.33 13.69
CA PRO A 6 3.44 -15.57 13.42
C PRO A 6 3.17 -15.96 11.96
N ASP A 7 4.22 -16.46 11.32
CA ASP A 7 4.17 -17.49 10.27
C ASP A 7 3.23 -17.25 9.07
N ARG A 8 3.82 -17.01 7.90
CA ARG A 8 3.58 -17.87 6.73
C ARG A 8 4.59 -17.60 5.63
N ALA A 9 5.36 -18.64 5.33
CA ALA A 9 6.10 -18.79 4.09
C ALA A 9 5.13 -19.05 2.91
N GLU A 10 5.68 -18.83 1.71
CA GLU A 10 5.23 -19.32 0.40
C GLU A 10 4.34 -18.41 -0.47
N GLY A 11 5.01 -17.55 -1.24
CA GLY A 11 4.52 -17.00 -2.52
C GLY A 11 4.21 -15.49 -2.49
N ASP A 12 5.19 -14.65 -2.86
CA ASP A 12 5.06 -13.38 -3.62
C ASP A 12 3.77 -12.54 -3.41
N THR A 13 3.29 -12.37 -2.18
CA THR A 13 2.01 -11.69 -1.94
C THR A 13 2.18 -10.54 -0.96
N ILE A 14 2.29 -9.33 -1.53
CA ILE A 14 2.32 -8.08 -0.77
C ILE A 14 0.93 -7.80 -0.19
N ASN A 15 0.86 -7.65 1.13
CA ASN A 15 -0.34 -7.24 1.84
C ASN A 15 -0.38 -5.70 1.98
N LYS A 16 -1.58 -5.13 2.19
CA LYS A 16 -1.82 -3.68 2.38
C LYS A 16 -0.78 -3.03 3.29
N LYS A 17 -0.46 -3.68 4.41
CA LYS A 17 0.44 -3.13 5.44
C LYS A 17 1.84 -2.83 4.88
N GLU A 18 2.36 -3.68 4.01
CA GLU A 18 3.68 -3.50 3.40
C GLU A 18 3.67 -2.32 2.43
N ILE A 19 2.63 -2.20 1.59
CA ILE A 19 2.45 -1.04 0.70
C ILE A 19 2.39 0.25 1.51
N VAL A 20 1.60 0.28 2.58
CA VAL A 20 1.48 1.47 3.43
C VAL A 20 2.83 1.82 4.08
N LYS A 21 3.62 0.83 4.48
CA LYS A 21 4.95 1.05 5.08
C LYS A 21 5.93 1.64 4.05
N ILE A 22 5.96 1.08 2.84
CA ILE A 22 6.78 1.57 1.72
C ILE A 22 6.39 3.01 1.38
N LEU A 23 5.08 3.28 1.24
CA LEU A 23 4.55 4.60 0.95
C LEU A 23 4.91 5.62 2.03
N LYS A 24 4.72 5.29 3.31
CA LYS A 24 5.11 6.17 4.43
C LYS A 24 6.62 6.43 4.45
N LYS A 25 7.44 5.40 4.20
CA LYS A 25 8.91 5.55 4.11
C LYS A 25 9.31 6.45 2.94
N ALA A 26 8.58 6.40 1.84
CA ALA A 26 8.75 7.27 0.69
C ALA A 26 8.15 8.68 0.87
N GLY A 27 7.56 9.00 2.03
CA GLY A 27 7.02 10.34 2.32
C GLY A 27 5.56 10.56 1.87
N TRP A 28 4.84 9.49 1.52
CA TRP A 28 3.41 9.56 1.23
C TRP A 28 2.60 9.61 2.52
N ILE A 29 1.56 10.45 2.51
CA ILE A 29 0.68 10.71 3.65
C ILE A 29 -0.68 10.11 3.35
N GLU A 30 -1.21 9.30 4.27
CA GLU A 30 -2.59 8.80 4.18
C GLU A 30 -3.59 9.92 4.44
N THR A 31 -4.68 9.93 3.69
CA THR A 31 -5.75 10.92 3.82
C THR A 31 -7.06 10.24 4.18
N ASP A 32 -7.92 10.98 4.87
CA ASP A 32 -9.24 10.51 5.29
C ASP A 32 -10.27 10.47 4.14
N LEU A 33 -9.85 10.80 2.91
CA LEU A 33 -10.68 10.77 1.70
C LEU A 33 -11.12 9.34 1.29
N GLY A 34 -10.77 8.33 2.09
CA GLY A 34 -11.00 6.94 1.82
C GLY A 34 -12.25 6.38 2.49
N ASN A 35 -13.25 5.95 1.71
CA ASN A 35 -14.41 5.23 2.24
C ASN A 35 -14.04 3.79 2.61
N GLY A 36 -13.34 3.59 3.74
CA GLY A 36 -13.09 2.32 4.48
C GLY A 36 -12.34 1.19 3.74
N SER A 37 -12.68 0.95 2.48
CA SER A 37 -12.18 -0.05 1.54
C SER A 37 -11.15 0.52 0.55
N HIS A 38 -10.99 1.85 0.48
CA HIS A 38 -9.94 2.50 -0.31
C HIS A 38 -9.30 3.57 0.54
N ILE A 39 -7.97 3.60 0.62
CA ILE A 39 -7.23 4.66 1.30
C ILE A 39 -6.53 5.48 0.24
N VAL A 40 -6.72 6.80 0.30
CA VAL A 40 -6.06 7.73 -0.60
C VAL A 40 -4.77 8.20 0.05
N PHE A 41 -3.67 8.11 -0.68
CA PHE A 41 -2.37 8.65 -0.26
C PHE A 41 -1.99 9.84 -1.14
N ILE A 42 -1.44 10.87 -0.52
CA ILE A 42 -0.95 12.08 -1.18
C ILE A 42 0.52 12.26 -0.83
N HIS A 43 1.33 12.56 -1.84
CA HIS A 43 2.72 12.94 -1.64
C HIS A 43 2.83 14.47 -1.65
N PRO A 44 3.27 15.11 -0.55
CA PRO A 44 3.31 16.58 -0.48
C PRO A 44 4.32 17.20 -1.44
N VAL A 45 5.45 16.54 -1.70
CA VAL A 45 6.52 17.08 -2.57
C VAL A 45 6.17 16.95 -4.07
N THR A 46 5.84 15.75 -4.54
CA THR A 46 5.50 15.50 -5.95
C THR A 46 4.05 15.84 -6.30
N LYS A 47 3.21 16.20 -5.31
CA LYS A 47 1.74 16.37 -5.43
C LYS A 47 1.04 15.14 -6.04
N GLY A 48 1.69 13.99 -6.00
CA GLY A 48 1.13 12.73 -6.50
C GLY A 48 -0.01 12.26 -5.61
N ARG A 49 -1.04 11.66 -6.22
CA ARG A 49 -2.14 11.00 -5.52
C ARG A 49 -2.19 9.54 -5.94
N THR A 50 -2.24 8.63 -4.99
CA THR A 50 -2.44 7.21 -5.23
C THR A 50 -3.57 6.67 -4.37
N VAL A 51 -4.19 5.58 -4.83
CA VAL A 51 -5.29 4.92 -4.13
C VAL A 51 -4.85 3.49 -3.82
N VAL A 52 -4.79 3.16 -2.55
CA VAL A 52 -4.50 1.81 -2.08
C VAL A 52 -5.81 1.16 -1.68
N PRO A 53 -6.26 0.10 -2.37
CA PRO A 53 -7.42 -0.65 -1.92
C PRO A 53 -7.11 -1.34 -0.59
N SER A 54 -7.96 -1.09 0.39
CA SER A 54 -7.93 -1.65 1.72
C SER A 54 -9.01 -2.73 1.83
N ASN A 55 -8.91 -3.76 0.99
CA ASN A 55 -9.74 -4.94 1.13
C ASN A 55 -9.32 -5.66 2.43
N LYS A 56 -10.26 -5.81 3.38
CA LYS A 56 -9.98 -6.47 4.66
C LYS A 56 -9.52 -7.91 4.39
N GLY A 57 -8.23 -8.17 4.60
CA GLY A 57 -7.66 -9.52 4.66
C GLY A 57 -7.53 -10.25 3.32
N LYS A 58 -7.54 -9.54 2.18
CA LYS A 58 -7.29 -10.14 0.86
C LYS A 58 -6.00 -9.65 0.26
N ASP A 59 -5.37 -10.56 -0.47
CA ASP A 59 -4.21 -10.35 -1.31
C ASP A 59 -4.49 -9.27 -2.36
N ILE A 60 -3.54 -8.37 -2.55
CA ILE A 60 -3.65 -7.32 -3.57
C ILE A 60 -3.28 -7.97 -4.91
N PRO A 61 -4.16 -7.98 -5.92
CA PRO A 61 -3.82 -8.58 -7.20
C PRO A 61 -2.68 -7.81 -7.87
N LYS A 62 -1.84 -8.52 -8.63
CA LYS A 62 -0.67 -7.95 -9.32
C LYS A 62 -1.00 -6.73 -10.19
N GLY A 63 -2.19 -6.69 -10.79
CA GLY A 63 -2.66 -5.52 -11.55
C GLY A 63 -2.79 -4.24 -10.71
N THR A 64 -3.21 -4.38 -9.44
CA THR A 64 -3.27 -3.26 -8.51
C THR A 64 -1.88 -2.84 -8.05
N LEU A 65 -0.97 -3.80 -7.78
CA LEU A 65 0.43 -3.48 -7.47
C LEU A 65 1.08 -2.70 -8.62
N ALA A 66 0.86 -3.12 -9.87
CA ALA A 66 1.33 -2.42 -11.06
C ALA A 66 0.73 -1.03 -11.20
N ALA A 67 -0.56 -0.85 -10.90
CA ALA A 67 -1.21 0.46 -10.91
C ALA A 67 -0.61 1.40 -9.85
N ILE A 68 -0.40 0.91 -8.62
CA ILE A 68 0.22 1.68 -7.54
C ILE A 68 1.66 2.04 -7.94
N ARG A 69 2.46 1.10 -8.44
CA ARG A 69 3.83 1.36 -8.93
C ARG A 69 3.86 2.43 -10.02
N ARG A 70 2.92 2.40 -10.97
CA ARG A 70 2.81 3.44 -12.01
C ARG A 70 2.44 4.81 -11.44
N GLN A 71 1.58 4.86 -10.42
CA GLN A 71 1.18 6.11 -9.78
C GLN A 71 2.24 6.70 -8.86
N THR A 72 3.00 5.84 -8.17
CA THR A 72 3.94 6.27 -7.13
C THR A 72 5.38 6.32 -7.62
N GLY A 73 5.68 5.63 -8.72
CA GLY A 73 7.03 5.44 -9.23
C GLY A 73 7.89 4.52 -8.37
N ILE A 74 7.30 3.80 -7.41
CA ILE A 74 8.04 2.98 -6.44
C ILE A 74 8.16 1.54 -6.96
N ASP A 75 9.39 1.17 -7.35
CA ASP A 75 9.73 -0.16 -7.83
C ASP A 75 9.72 -1.25 -6.74
N GLU A 76 9.85 -0.83 -5.47
CA GLU A 76 9.89 -1.71 -4.31
C GLU A 76 8.57 -2.49 -4.09
N ILE A 77 7.49 -2.08 -4.75
CA ILE A 77 6.18 -2.76 -4.71
C ILE A 77 6.17 -3.86 -5.79
N ARG A 78 6.51 -5.09 -5.39
CA ARG A 78 6.60 -6.29 -6.25
C ARG A 78 5.83 -7.48 -5.72
#